data_AF-A0A0N5C283-F1
#
_entry.id   AF-A0A0N5C283-F1
#
_cell.length_a   1.000
_cell.length_b   1.000
_cell.length_c   1.000
_cell.angle_alpha   90.00
_cell.angle_beta   90.00
_cell.angle_gamma   90.00
#
_symmetry.space_group_name_H-M   'P 1'
#
loop_
_entity.id
_entity.type
_entity.pdbx_description
1 polymer ?
#
loop_
_entity_poly.entity_id
_entity_poly.type
_entity_poly.pdbx_seq_one_letter_code
_entity_poly.pdbx_strand_id
1 'polypeptide(L)'
;MSPLSPIKEEVSSAIDQSKLTFKSEDQVENFIKLHNISTLCATDGSALVGRGAAYTIEDKKLNKEYEGGLRLSNAASAQLCETKGMNICLARLVDLKNKGELNGECLIISDSAYVVNGINNHLEYWASHDYKKKMV
;
A
#
# COMPACT_ATOMS: atom_id res chain seq x y z
N MET A 1 -26.46 -2.17 41.52
CA MET A 1 -26.74 -2.84 40.23
C MET A 1 -27.23 -1.75 39.30
N SER A 2 -26.54 -1.35 38.24
CA SER A 2 -25.75 -2.13 37.27
C SER A 2 -24.28 -1.72 37.22
N PRO A 3 -23.35 -2.64 36.90
CA PRO A 3 -21.94 -2.33 36.73
C PRO A 3 -21.74 -1.45 35.49
N LEU A 4 -20.93 -0.41 35.62
CA LEU A 4 -20.32 0.30 34.49
C LEU A 4 -19.58 -0.75 33.66
N SER A 5 -20.06 -1.00 32.44
CA SER A 5 -19.42 -1.90 31.50
C SER A 5 -18.04 -1.35 31.09
N PRO A 6 -17.06 -2.23 30.84
CA PRO A 6 -15.67 -1.85 30.64
C PRO A 6 -15.45 -1.32 29.22
N ILE A 7 -15.83 -0.07 28.95
CA ILE A 7 -15.39 0.63 27.71
C ILE A 7 -14.03 1.27 27.97
N LYS A 8 -13.06 0.50 28.45
CA LYS A 8 -11.68 0.98 28.68
C LYS A 8 -10.56 0.08 28.16
N GLU A 9 -10.87 -1.04 27.51
CA GLU A 9 -9.84 -1.92 26.94
C GLU A 9 -10.30 -2.52 25.60
N GLU A 10 -10.53 -1.70 24.58
CA GLU A 10 -10.70 -2.26 23.22
C GLU A 10 -10.36 -1.31 22.06
N VAL A 11 -9.52 -0.29 22.29
CA VAL A 11 -8.95 0.54 21.20
C VAL A 11 -7.46 0.79 21.45
N SER A 12 -6.70 -0.29 21.67
CA SER A 12 -5.23 -0.25 21.83
C SER A 12 -4.48 -0.98 20.70
N SER A 13 -5.17 -1.49 19.67
CA SER A 13 -4.51 -2.24 18.59
C SER A 13 -4.89 -1.74 17.20
N ALA A 14 -5.10 -0.43 17.03
CA ALA A 14 -4.92 0.15 15.71
C ALA A 14 -3.43 -0.01 15.37
N ILE A 15 -3.10 -1.05 14.61
CA ILE A 15 -1.76 -1.20 14.04
C ILE A 15 -1.51 0.12 13.32
N ASP A 16 -0.51 0.87 13.78
CA ASP A 16 0.01 2.01 13.05
C ASP A 16 0.66 1.44 11.78
N GLN A 17 -0.15 1.25 10.74
CA GLN A 17 0.27 0.67 9.46
C GLN A 17 1.43 1.45 8.85
N SER A 18 1.64 2.71 9.25
CA SER A 18 2.77 3.53 8.85
C SER A 18 4.13 3.10 9.41
N LYS A 19 4.15 2.25 10.45
CA LYS A 19 5.37 1.75 11.10
C LYS A 19 5.60 0.26 10.91
N LEU A 20 4.77 -0.40 10.10
CA LEU A 20 4.91 -1.83 9.85
C LEU A 20 5.99 -2.08 8.80
N THR A 21 7.21 -2.33 9.25
CA THR A 21 8.30 -2.81 8.41
C THR A 21 8.49 -4.31 8.61
N PHE A 22 8.32 -5.08 7.54
CA PHE A 22 8.64 -6.50 7.54
C PHE A 22 10.13 -6.72 7.35
N LYS A 23 10.74 -7.55 8.20
CA LYS A 23 12.17 -7.87 8.17
C LYS A 23 12.48 -9.22 7.52
N SER A 24 11.46 -10.02 7.24
CA SER A 24 11.58 -11.32 6.58
C SER A 24 10.27 -11.70 5.90
N GLU A 25 10.36 -12.64 4.97
CA GLU A 25 9.20 -13.25 4.29
C GLU A 25 8.27 -13.94 5.30
N ASP A 26 8.82 -14.63 6.32
CA ASP A 26 8.03 -15.23 7.39
C ASP A 26 7.11 -14.22 8.10
N GLN A 27 7.57 -12.98 8.31
CA GLN A 27 6.74 -11.95 8.93
C GLN A 27 5.60 -11.51 8.01
N VAL A 28 5.85 -11.41 6.70
CA VAL A 28 4.82 -11.12 5.70
C VAL A 28 3.79 -12.24 5.66
N GLU A 29 4.22 -13.50 5.60
CA GLU A 29 3.32 -14.64 5.59
C GLU A 29 2.46 -14.72 6.85
N ASN A 30 3.06 -14.51 8.02
CA ASN A 30 2.34 -14.52 9.29
C ASN A 30 1.31 -13.40 9.34
N PHE A 31 1.64 -12.21 8.83
CA PHE A 31 0.69 -11.11 8.73
C PHE A 31 -0.47 -11.45 7.78
N ILE A 32 -0.18 -12.01 6.60
CA ILE A 32 -1.20 -12.43 5.64
C ILE A 32 -2.16 -13.44 6.27
N LYS A 33 -1.64 -14.45 6.97
CA LYS A 33 -2.43 -15.49 7.66
C LYS A 33 -3.27 -14.89 8.78
N LEU A 34 -2.68 -14.03 9.62
CA LEU A 34 -3.34 -13.42 10.77
C LEU A 34 -4.50 -12.50 10.35
N HIS A 35 -4.30 -11.70 9.31
CA HIS A 35 -5.28 -10.72 8.83
C HIS A 35 -6.16 -11.24 7.68
N ASN A 36 -6.02 -12.52 7.31
CA ASN A 36 -6.79 -13.13 6.22
C ASN A 36 -6.73 -12.31 4.91
N ILE A 37 -5.53 -11.78 4.60
CA ILE A 37 -5.29 -10.97 3.41
C ILE A 37 -5.50 -11.84 2.17
N SER A 38 -6.43 -11.45 1.31
CA SER A 38 -6.72 -12.18 0.07
C SER A 38 -5.82 -11.80 -1.08
N THR A 39 -5.34 -10.56 -1.08
CA THR A 39 -4.63 -9.98 -2.20
C THR A 39 -3.33 -9.34 -1.72
N LEU A 40 -2.20 -9.82 -2.24
CA LEU A 40 -0.86 -9.28 -1.97
C LEU A 40 -0.41 -8.46 -3.18
N CYS A 41 0.14 -7.27 -2.93
CA CYS A 41 0.69 -6.44 -3.97
C CYS A 41 2.10 -6.00 -3.61
N ALA A 42 2.98 -5.91 -4.60
CA ALA A 42 4.30 -5.32 -4.46
C ALA A 42 4.50 -4.21 -5.50
N THR A 43 5.17 -3.13 -5.12
CA THR A 43 5.45 -2.00 -6.02
C THR A 43 6.91 -1.57 -5.88
N ASP A 44 7.56 -1.27 -7.01
CA ASP A 44 8.97 -0.87 -7.07
C ASP A 44 9.16 0.20 -8.18
N GLY A 45 10.12 1.10 -7.98
CA GLY A 45 10.49 2.16 -8.91
C GLY A 45 12.00 2.36 -9.04
N SER A 46 12.55 2.09 -10.22
CA SER A 46 13.97 2.33 -10.49
C SER A 46 14.21 3.62 -11.29
N ALA A 47 15.18 4.43 -10.86
CA ALA A 47 15.67 5.62 -11.59
C ALA A 47 17.09 5.46 -12.15
N LEU A 48 17.58 4.22 -12.24
CA LEU A 48 18.86 3.89 -12.89
C LEU A 48 18.67 3.77 -14.42
N VAL A 49 19.54 3.02 -15.10
CA VAL A 49 19.41 2.76 -16.54
C VAL A 49 18.09 2.06 -16.81
N GLY A 50 17.27 2.67 -17.68
CA GLY A 50 15.90 2.21 -17.88
C GLY A 50 14.99 2.62 -16.72
N ARG A 51 14.78 3.92 -16.55
CA ARG A 51 13.88 4.43 -15.51
C ARG A 51 12.46 3.91 -15.72
N GLY A 52 11.82 3.49 -14.64
CA GLY A 52 10.50 2.91 -14.72
C GLY A 52 9.95 2.51 -13.37
N ALA A 53 8.71 2.06 -13.40
CA ALA A 53 8.01 1.57 -12.24
C ALA A 53 7.24 0.30 -12.60
N ALA A 54 7.08 -0.59 -11.63
CA ALA A 54 6.39 -1.85 -11.80
C ALA A 54 5.55 -2.20 -10.57
N TYR A 55 4.63 -3.15 -10.77
CA TYR A 55 3.89 -3.77 -9.68
C TYR A 55 3.55 -5.22 -10.00
N THR A 56 3.30 -5.98 -8.95
CA THR A 56 2.62 -7.29 -8.99
C THR A 56 1.40 -7.26 -8.09
N ILE A 57 0.38 -8.05 -8.44
CA ILE A 57 -0.84 -8.29 -7.66
C ILE A 57 -1.12 -9.79 -7.71
N GLU A 58 -1.08 -10.45 -6.57
CA GLU A 58 -1.40 -11.86 -6.41
C GLU A 58 -2.70 -11.97 -5.60
N ASP A 59 -3.76 -12.54 -6.18
CA ASP A 59 -4.97 -12.92 -5.46
C ASP A 59 -4.97 -14.41 -5.16
N LYS A 60 -4.83 -14.74 -3.87
CA LYS A 60 -4.69 -16.12 -3.40
C LYS A 60 -5.99 -16.92 -3.48
N LYS A 61 -7.15 -16.26 -3.42
CA LYS A 61 -8.46 -16.93 -3.47
C LYS A 61 -8.82 -17.32 -4.90
N LEU A 62 -8.49 -16.46 -5.85
CA LEU A 62 -8.75 -16.67 -7.27
C LEU A 62 -7.61 -17.40 -7.99
N ASN A 63 -6.46 -17.55 -7.32
CA ASN A 63 -5.22 -18.09 -7.90
C ASN A 63 -4.86 -17.34 -9.20
N LYS A 64 -4.90 -16.00 -9.13
CA LYS A 64 -4.62 -15.11 -10.25
C LYS A 64 -3.47 -14.17 -9.90
N GLU A 65 -2.65 -13.90 -10.91
CA GLU A 65 -1.57 -12.93 -10.83
C GLU A 65 -1.74 -11.88 -11.92
N TYR A 66 -1.44 -10.63 -11.58
CA TYR A 66 -1.41 -9.51 -12.50
C TYR A 66 -0.11 -8.75 -12.30
N GLU A 67 0.56 -8.47 -13.40
CA GLU A 67 1.74 -7.60 -13.43
C GLU A 67 1.50 -6.40 -14.34
N GLY A 68 2.26 -5.34 -14.09
CA GLY A 68 2.25 -4.19 -14.96
C GLY A 68 3.44 -3.28 -14.67
N GLY A 69 3.74 -2.42 -15.63
CA GLY A 69 4.84 -1.48 -15.48
C GLY A 69 4.80 -0.40 -16.54
N LEU A 70 5.61 0.62 -16.29
CA LEU A 70 5.70 1.80 -17.13
C LEU A 70 7.15 2.27 -17.22
N ARG A 71 7.63 2.47 -18.46
CA ARG A 71 8.86 3.23 -18.70
C ARG A 71 8.62 4.71 -18.46
N LEU A 72 9.51 5.33 -17.70
CA LEU A 72 9.44 6.75 -17.39
C LEU A 72 10.53 7.51 -18.13
N SER A 73 10.37 8.84 -18.18
CA SER A 73 11.39 9.73 -18.75
C SER A 73 12.76 9.50 -18.08
N ASN A 74 13.83 9.67 -18.86
CA ASN A 74 15.20 9.64 -18.34
C ASN A 74 15.46 10.73 -17.27
N ALA A 75 14.57 11.71 -17.13
CA ALA A 75 14.63 12.73 -16.07
C ALA A 75 13.88 12.33 -14.77
N ALA A 76 13.18 11.19 -14.73
CA ALA A 76 12.35 10.81 -13.59
C ALA A 76 13.18 10.49 -12.34
N SER A 77 12.92 11.13 -11.21
CA SER A 77 13.61 10.80 -9.95
C SER A 77 13.21 9.43 -9.41
N ALA A 78 14.01 8.85 -8.51
CA ALA A 78 13.66 7.60 -7.83
C ALA A 78 12.29 7.71 -7.14
N GLN A 79 12.08 8.77 -6.35
CA GLN A 79 10.78 9.02 -5.70
C GLN A 79 9.61 9.12 -6.68
N LEU A 80 9.82 9.68 -7.89
CA LEU A 80 8.79 9.71 -8.92
C LEU A 80 8.50 8.30 -9.45
N CYS A 81 9.53 7.50 -9.70
CA CYS A 81 9.37 6.10 -10.10
C CYS A 81 8.56 5.32 -9.07
N GLU A 82 8.93 5.41 -7.79
CA GLU A 82 8.22 4.76 -6.69
C GLU A 82 6.75 5.18 -6.59
N THR A 83 6.52 6.49 -6.60
CA THR A 83 5.15 7.05 -6.55
C THR A 83 4.34 6.59 -7.76
N LYS A 84 4.96 6.48 -8.93
CA LYS A 84 4.30 5.97 -10.13
C LYS A 84 3.95 4.50 -10.02
N GLY A 85 4.84 3.66 -9.51
CA GLY A 85 4.61 2.22 -9.29
C GLY A 85 3.41 1.98 -8.38
N MET A 86 3.37 2.69 -7.25
CA MET A 86 2.22 2.67 -6.34
C MET A 86 0.93 3.14 -7.02
N ASN A 87 0.96 4.24 -7.75
CA ASN A 87 -0.23 4.78 -8.41
C ASN A 87 -0.80 3.84 -9.48
N ILE A 88 0.04 3.22 -10.31
CA ILE A 88 -0.43 2.28 -11.34
C ILE A 88 -0.96 0.98 -10.71
N CYS A 89 -0.39 0.53 -9.58
CA CYS A 89 -0.89 -0.60 -8.81
C CYS A 89 -2.30 -0.30 -8.25
N LEU A 90 -2.48 0.85 -7.58
CA LEU A 90 -3.77 1.28 -7.06
C LEU A 90 -4.84 1.41 -8.15
N ALA A 91 -4.48 2.01 -9.29
CA ALA A 91 -5.39 2.12 -10.43
C ALA A 91 -5.84 0.74 -10.93
N ARG A 92 -4.93 -0.24 -11.00
CA ARG A 92 -5.25 -1.60 -11.39
C ARG A 92 -6.12 -2.31 -10.35
N LEU A 93 -5.85 -2.14 -9.06
CA LEU A 93 -6.70 -2.69 -7.99
C LEU A 93 -8.13 -2.15 -8.05
N VAL A 94 -8.30 -0.85 -8.31
CA VAL A 94 -9.64 -0.24 -8.50
C VAL A 94 -10.34 -0.81 -9.72
N ASP A 95 -9.65 -0.95 -10.85
CA ASP A 95 -10.22 -1.56 -12.06
C ASP A 95 -10.68 -3.01 -11.82
N LEU A 96 -9.84 -3.83 -11.19
CA LEU A 96 -10.18 -5.20 -10.84
C LEU A 96 -11.34 -5.30 -9.85
N LYS A 97 -11.37 -4.43 -8.83
CA LYS A 97 -12.49 -4.33 -7.88
C LYS A 97 -13.79 -3.97 -8.60
N ASN A 98 -13.76 -3.00 -9.50
CA ASN A 98 -14.94 -2.58 -10.27
C ASN A 98 -15.45 -3.66 -11.23
N LYS A 99 -14.57 -4.56 -11.69
CA LYS A 99 -14.93 -5.75 -12.48
C LYS A 99 -15.44 -6.92 -11.64
N GLY A 100 -15.42 -6.82 -10.32
CA GLY A 100 -15.73 -7.93 -9.41
C GLY A 100 -14.66 -9.02 -9.39
N GLU A 101 -13.45 -8.72 -9.86
CA GLU A 101 -12.31 -9.65 -9.91
C GLU A 101 -11.45 -9.64 -8.65
N LEU A 102 -11.76 -8.79 -7.65
CA LEU A 102 -11.11 -8.79 -6.34
C LEU A 102 -12.16 -8.72 -5.24
N ASN A 103 -11.96 -9.50 -4.18
CA ASN A 103 -12.81 -9.48 -3.01
C ASN A 103 -12.02 -9.77 -1.72
N GLY A 104 -11.92 -8.75 -0.86
CA GLY A 104 -11.29 -8.85 0.46
C GLY A 104 -10.26 -7.76 0.72
N GLU A 105 -9.48 -7.95 1.78
CA GLU A 105 -8.42 -7.04 2.17
C GLU A 105 -7.17 -7.23 1.31
N CYS A 106 -6.56 -6.10 0.95
CA CYS A 106 -5.33 -6.03 0.17
C CYS A 106 -4.18 -5.57 1.06
N LEU A 107 -3.03 -6.23 0.95
CA LEU A 107 -1.76 -5.74 1.50
C LEU A 107 -0.87 -5.27 0.35
N ILE A 108 -0.48 -4.00 0.38
CA ILE A 108 0.46 -3.44 -0.60
C ILE A 108 1.80 -3.21 0.10
N ILE A 109 2.87 -3.77 -0.47
CA ILE A 109 4.24 -3.65 0.04
C ILE A 109 5.05 -2.79 -0.93
N SER A 110 5.84 -1.88 -0.37
CA SER A 110 6.83 -1.08 -1.08
C SER A 110 8.07 -0.96 -0.22
N ASP A 111 9.24 -1.01 -0.86
CA ASP A 111 10.53 -0.72 -0.23
C ASP A 111 10.77 0.80 -0.06
N SER A 112 9.96 1.62 -0.71
CA SER A 112 9.99 3.08 -0.57
C SER A 112 9.29 3.57 0.69
N ALA A 113 10.06 3.82 1.74
CA ALA A 113 9.57 4.50 2.94
C ALA A 113 8.92 5.86 2.63
N TYR A 114 9.32 6.53 1.54
CA TYR A 114 8.70 7.77 1.09
C TYR A 114 7.23 7.55 0.69
N VAL A 115 6.95 6.51 -0.09
CA VAL A 115 5.60 6.17 -0.54
C VAL A 115 4.75 5.67 0.63
N VAL A 116 5.29 4.74 1.43
CA VAL A 116 4.57 4.17 2.57
C VAL A 116 4.18 5.25 3.58
N ASN A 117 5.11 6.13 3.97
CA ASN A 117 4.80 7.27 4.84
C ASN A 117 3.87 8.28 4.16
N GLY A 118 4.07 8.52 2.86
CA GLY A 118 3.21 9.39 2.06
C GLY A 118 1.75 9.00 2.16
N ILE A 119 1.44 7.71 1.96
CA ILE A 119 0.07 7.19 2.02
C ILE A 119 -0.42 7.13 3.47
N ASN A 120 0.34 6.52 4.37
CA ASN A 120 -0.17 6.19 5.70
C ASN A 120 -0.22 7.39 6.66
N ASN A 121 0.63 8.41 6.46
CA ASN A 121 0.77 9.54 7.40
C ASN A 121 0.48 10.91 6.80
N HIS A 122 0.64 11.09 5.49
CA HIS A 122 0.60 12.43 4.88
C HIS A 122 -0.59 12.66 3.95
N LEU A 123 -1.14 11.60 3.35
CA LEU A 123 -2.18 11.72 2.34
C LEU A 123 -3.46 12.38 2.89
N GLU A 124 -3.89 11.98 4.09
CA GLU A 124 -5.07 12.58 4.74
C GLU A 124 -4.86 14.06 5.04
N TYR A 125 -3.67 14.42 5.52
CA TYR A 125 -3.31 15.82 5.74
C TYR A 125 -3.31 16.61 4.42
N TRP A 126 -2.69 16.09 3.36
CA TRP A 126 -2.68 16.77 2.07
C TRP A 126 -4.09 16.93 1.49
N ALA A 127 -4.93 15.90 1.57
CA ALA A 127 -6.31 15.93 1.10
C ALA A 127 -7.16 16.96 1.87
N SER A 128 -7.00 17.06 3.19
CA SER A 128 -7.70 18.05 4.03
C SER A 128 -7.22 19.49 3.84
N HIS A 129 -6.12 19.70 3.10
CA HIS A 129 -5.52 21.02 2.86
C HIS A 129 -5.44 21.36 1.36
N ASP A 130 -6.35 20.82 0.54
CA ASP A 130 -6.42 21.04 -0.92
C ASP A 130 -5.10 20.76 -1.67
N TYR A 131 -4.26 19.86 -1.14
CA TYR A 131 -2.93 19.56 -1.65
C TYR A 131 -2.01 20.80 -1.75
N LYS A 132 -2.30 21.85 -0.99
CA LYS A 132 -1.47 23.04 -0.91
C LYS A 132 -0.24 22.73 -0.06
N LYS A 133 0.92 23.20 -0.53
CA LYS A 133 2.14 23.15 0.27
C LYS A 133 1.89 23.87 1.59
N LYS A 134 2.26 23.23 2.71
CA LYS A 134 2.26 23.89 4.02
C LYS A 134 3.11 25.14 3.91
N MET A 135 2.48 26.31 4.03
CA MET A 135 3.20 27.57 4.12
C MET A 135 3.89 27.56 5.48
N VAL A 136 5.22 27.46 5.45
CA VAL A 136 6.10 27.57 6.63
C VAL A 136 6.50 29.03 6.75
#